data_AF-A0AAW7AR48-F1
#
_entry.id   AF-A0AAW7AR48-F1
#
_cell.length_a   1.000
_cell.length_b   1.000
_cell.length_c   1.000
_cell.angle_alpha   90.00
_cell.angle_beta   90.00
_cell.angle_gamma   90.00
#
_symmetry.space_group_name_H-M   'P 1'
#
loop_
_entity.id
_entity.type
_entity.pdbx_description
1 polymer ?
#
loop_
_entity_poly.entity_id
_entity_poly.type
_entity_poly.pdbx_seq_one_letter_code
_entity_poly.pdbx_strand_id
1 'polypeptide(L)'
;MNGRSHIVLGLACGITAAAAGYVPFTFASLGMAALGSLTPDIDTERSMVGCRLPWLSRTLSRRIGHRTVTHSLAVPLLLGLAAIHFGGMGLLRSALGSFLIGYASHIAGDLVTGGCWALYPLSRNRISLWPYARVGSLREYMVLLVSLGLLGGVTYHLLTHEARQSGHHTSIGSHSGKARRMAFIA
;
A
#
# COMPACT_ATOMS: atom_id res chain seq x y z
N MET A 1 -0.16 -11.26 9.65
CA MET A 1 0.88 -10.71 10.54
C MET A 1 0.20 -10.18 11.80
N ASN A 2 0.94 -9.62 12.75
CA ASN A 2 0.32 -8.83 13.81
C ASN A 2 -0.11 -7.45 13.27
N GLY A 3 -1.08 -6.80 13.93
CA GLY A 3 -1.63 -5.52 13.46
C GLY A 3 -0.61 -4.38 13.38
N ARG A 4 0.43 -4.37 14.23
CA ARG A 4 1.51 -3.36 14.16
C ARG A 4 2.37 -3.56 12.92
N SER A 5 2.71 -4.81 12.61
CA SER A 5 3.45 -5.19 11.41
C SER A 5 2.68 -4.81 10.15
N HIS A 6 1.34 -4.94 10.15
CA HIS A 6 0.50 -4.49 9.03
C HIS A 6 0.53 -2.97 8.84
N ILE A 7 0.45 -2.18 9.91
CA ILE A 7 0.60 -0.71 9.81
C ILE A 7 1.95 -0.33 9.22
N VAL A 8 3.03 -0.93 9.73
CA VAL A 8 4.40 -0.61 9.29
C VAL A 8 4.59 -0.99 7.81
N LEU A 9 4.12 -2.19 7.41
CA LEU A 9 4.16 -2.63 6.01
C LEU A 9 3.30 -1.75 5.11
N GLY A 10 2.08 -1.41 5.54
CA GLY A 10 1.15 -0.57 4.77
C GLY A 10 1.67 0.85 4.57
N LEU A 11 2.26 1.46 5.60
CA LEU A 11 2.94 2.73 5.47
C LEU A 11 4.13 2.65 4.50
N ALA A 12 4.95 1.61 4.60
CA ALA A 12 6.07 1.43 3.68
C ALA A 12 5.59 1.29 2.22
N CYS A 13 4.57 0.48 1.96
CA CYS A 13 3.96 0.38 0.63
C CYS A 13 3.37 1.71 0.15
N GLY A 14 2.71 2.47 1.02
CA GLY A 14 2.16 3.79 0.70
C GLY A 14 3.24 4.82 0.34
N ILE A 15 4.36 4.82 1.07
CA ILE A 15 5.53 5.67 0.78
C ILE A 15 6.16 5.29 -0.55
N THR A 16 6.37 3.99 -0.80
CA THR A 16 6.93 3.52 -2.08
C THR A 16 6.02 3.88 -3.25
N ALA A 17 4.71 3.73 -3.10
CA ALA A 17 3.75 4.11 -4.13
C ALA A 17 3.73 5.63 -4.38
N ALA A 18 3.95 6.44 -3.34
CA ALA A 18 4.07 7.88 -3.49
C ALA A 18 5.37 8.27 -4.21
N ALA A 19 6.50 7.64 -3.88
CA ALA A 19 7.77 7.82 -4.57
C ALA A 19 7.73 7.34 -6.04
N ALA A 20 6.82 6.43 -6.39
CA ALA A 20 6.56 6.00 -7.76
C ALA A 20 5.57 6.91 -8.52
N GLY A 21 5.05 7.97 -7.88
CA GLY A 21 4.10 8.90 -8.49
C GLY A 21 2.66 8.38 -8.64
N TYR A 22 2.32 7.23 -8.04
CA TYR A 22 0.97 6.66 -8.10
C TYR A 22 -0.03 7.39 -7.21
N VAL A 23 0.40 7.78 -6.01
CA VAL A 23 -0.42 8.48 -5.01
C VAL A 23 0.33 9.69 -4.47
N PRO A 24 -0.35 10.74 -3.99
CA PRO A 24 0.33 11.92 -3.48
C PRO A 24 0.97 11.64 -2.13
N PHE A 25 2.16 12.19 -1.88
CA PHE A 25 2.79 12.12 -0.56
C PHE A 25 2.18 13.17 0.37
N THR A 26 1.15 12.78 1.13
CA THR A 26 0.46 13.66 2.09
C THR A 26 0.14 12.92 3.39
N PHE A 27 -0.12 13.65 4.47
CA PHE A 27 -0.59 13.05 5.73
C PHE A 27 -1.88 12.25 5.54
N ALA A 28 -2.79 12.71 4.68
CA ALA A 28 -4.00 11.98 4.35
C ALA A 28 -3.68 10.62 3.70
N SER A 29 -2.75 10.59 2.73
CA SER A 29 -2.31 9.35 2.08
C SER A 29 -1.67 8.37 3.06
N LEU A 30 -0.79 8.86 3.95
CA LEU A 30 -0.15 8.02 4.97
C LEU A 30 -1.17 7.47 5.97
N GLY A 31 -2.09 8.32 6.44
CA GLY A 31 -3.19 7.92 7.31
C GLY A 31 -4.07 6.87 6.65
N MET A 32 -4.44 7.07 5.39
CA MET A 32 -5.27 6.12 4.65
C MET A 32 -4.54 4.80 4.35
N ALA A 33 -3.22 4.80 4.10
CA ALA A 33 -2.44 3.57 3.96
C ALA A 33 -2.43 2.76 5.27
N ALA A 34 -2.23 3.42 6.42
CA ALA A 34 -2.33 2.77 7.71
C ALA A 34 -3.75 2.24 7.99
N LEU A 35 -4.79 3.03 7.73
CA LEU A 35 -6.18 2.61 7.91
C LEU A 35 -6.54 1.43 7.00
N GLY A 36 -6.14 1.47 5.73
CA GLY A 36 -6.32 0.39 4.78
C GLY A 36 -5.65 -0.90 5.24
N SER A 37 -4.43 -0.79 5.77
CA SER A 37 -3.70 -1.96 6.31
C SER A 37 -4.34 -2.59 7.55
N LEU A 38 -5.19 -1.86 8.27
CA LEU A 38 -5.92 -2.38 9.43
C LEU A 38 -7.34 -2.83 9.11
N THR A 39 -7.90 -2.37 7.99
CA THR A 39 -9.30 -2.59 7.64
C THR A 39 -9.67 -4.07 7.55
N PRO A 40 -8.85 -4.94 6.94
CA PRO A 40 -9.15 -6.37 6.92
C PRO A 40 -9.28 -6.99 8.32
N ASP A 41 -8.46 -6.53 9.26
CA ASP A 41 -8.39 -7.05 10.62
C ASP A 41 -9.60 -6.67 11.49
N ILE A 42 -10.43 -5.69 11.07
CA ILE A 42 -11.64 -5.24 11.79
C ILE A 42 -12.58 -6.42 12.13
N ASP A 43 -12.61 -7.45 11.30
CA ASP A 43 -13.50 -8.60 11.46
C ASP A 43 -12.99 -9.67 12.42
N THR A 44 -11.75 -9.57 12.90
CA THR A 44 -11.21 -10.56 13.83
C THR A 44 -11.35 -10.07 15.27
N GLU A 45 -12.12 -10.81 16.08
CA GLU A 45 -12.42 -10.49 17.49
C GLU A 45 -11.18 -10.32 18.40
N ARG A 46 -9.97 -10.67 17.91
CA ARG A 46 -8.68 -10.51 18.63
C ARG A 46 -7.76 -9.43 18.05
N SER A 47 -8.15 -8.68 17.01
CA SER A 47 -7.33 -7.58 16.48
C SER A 47 -7.55 -6.27 17.26
N MET A 48 -6.63 -5.32 17.09
CA MET A 48 -6.73 -4.00 17.74
C MET A 48 -8.04 -3.25 17.45
N VAL A 49 -8.67 -3.49 16.29
CA VAL A 49 -9.94 -2.84 15.93
C VAL A 49 -11.15 -3.72 16.26
N GLY A 50 -11.06 -5.04 16.05
CA GLY A 50 -12.15 -5.98 16.39
C GLY A 50 -12.46 -6.06 17.88
N CYS A 51 -11.48 -5.80 18.75
CA CYS A 51 -11.70 -5.65 20.20
C CYS A 51 -12.48 -4.39 20.59
N ARG A 52 -12.51 -3.35 19.73
CA ARG A 52 -13.21 -2.08 20.01
C ARG A 52 -14.66 -2.08 19.52
N LEU A 53 -15.05 -2.99 18.62
CA LEU A 53 -16.41 -3.10 18.06
C LEU A 53 -16.94 -4.56 18.11
N PRO A 54 -17.16 -5.14 19.31
CA PRO A 54 -17.49 -6.56 19.48
C PRO A 54 -18.84 -6.98 18.89
N TRP A 55 -19.79 -6.06 18.67
CA TRP A 55 -21.09 -6.37 18.07
C TRP A 55 -21.00 -6.64 16.56
N LEU A 56 -20.19 -5.85 15.85
CA LEU A 56 -19.96 -6.01 14.42
C LEU A 56 -19.14 -7.27 14.12
N SER A 57 -18.07 -7.49 14.88
CA SER A 57 -17.20 -8.66 14.72
C SER A 57 -17.95 -9.98 15.00
N ARG A 58 -18.78 -10.05 16.05
CA ARG A 58 -19.60 -11.25 16.35
C ARG A 58 -20.65 -11.54 15.28
N THR A 59 -21.28 -10.51 14.72
CA THR A 59 -22.34 -10.69 13.72
C THR A 59 -21.76 -11.19 12.39
N LEU A 60 -20.60 -10.66 12.01
CA LEU A 60 -19.90 -11.06 10.79
C LEU A 60 -19.24 -12.44 10.93
N SER A 61 -18.57 -12.69 12.06
CA SER A 61 -17.96 -13.99 12.43
C SER A 61 -18.98 -15.13 12.39
N ARG A 62 -20.19 -14.91 12.94
CA ARG A 62 -21.25 -15.93 12.99
C ARG A 62 -21.94 -16.20 11.64
N ARG A 63 -21.98 -15.22 10.73
CA ARG A 63 -22.66 -15.39 9.42
C ARG A 63 -21.73 -15.82 8.29
N ILE A 64 -20.44 -15.46 8.33
CA ILE A 64 -19.54 -15.56 7.16
C ILE A 64 -18.25 -16.36 7.46
N GLY A 65 -17.98 -16.67 8.74
CA GLY A 65 -16.78 -17.37 9.18
C GLY A 65 -15.58 -16.44 9.39
N HIS A 66 -14.61 -16.88 10.19
CA HIS A 66 -13.43 -16.09 10.53
C HIS A 66 -12.53 -15.84 9.29
N ARG A 67 -12.14 -14.58 9.03
CA ARG A 67 -11.14 -14.17 8.00
C ARG A 67 -11.48 -14.55 6.54
N THR A 68 -12.74 -14.42 6.14
CA THR A 68 -13.20 -14.82 4.80
C THR A 68 -13.39 -13.64 3.83
N VAL A 69 -14.34 -12.73 4.07
CA VAL A 69 -14.68 -11.65 3.12
C VAL A 69 -13.66 -10.52 3.12
N THR A 70 -13.33 -9.97 4.29
CA THR A 70 -12.41 -8.82 4.41
C THR A 70 -10.95 -9.16 4.17
N HIS A 71 -10.62 -10.44 4.14
CA HIS A 71 -9.28 -10.90 3.79
C HIS A 71 -9.21 -11.38 2.32
N SER A 72 -10.23 -11.07 1.53
CA SER A 72 -10.26 -11.30 0.10
C SER A 72 -9.77 -10.08 -0.68
N LEU A 73 -9.04 -10.34 -1.77
CA LEU A 73 -8.70 -9.32 -2.77
C LEU A 73 -9.91 -8.77 -3.52
N ALA A 74 -11.06 -9.45 -3.46
CA ALA A 74 -12.29 -9.00 -4.11
C ALA A 74 -12.75 -7.63 -3.58
N VAL A 75 -12.63 -7.37 -2.27
CA VAL A 75 -13.07 -6.11 -1.67
C VAL A 75 -12.28 -4.90 -2.18
N PRO A 76 -10.93 -4.87 -2.08
CA PRO A 76 -10.16 -3.74 -2.59
C PRO A 76 -10.24 -3.65 -4.13
N LEU A 77 -10.38 -4.77 -4.84
CA LEU A 77 -10.54 -4.77 -6.29
C LEU A 77 -11.86 -4.12 -6.71
N LEU A 78 -12.99 -4.52 -6.11
CA LEU A 78 -14.30 -3.93 -6.40
C LEU A 78 -14.36 -2.45 -6.02
N LEU A 79 -13.75 -2.07 -4.89
CA LEU A 79 -13.66 -0.66 -4.49
C LEU A 79 -12.82 0.15 -5.49
N GLY A 80 -11.71 -0.41 -5.99
CA GLY A 80 -10.89 0.20 -7.03
C GLY A 80 -11.63 0.34 -8.37
N LEU A 81 -12.36 -0.70 -8.78
CA LEU A 81 -13.17 -0.67 -10.01
C LEU A 81 -14.31 0.36 -9.90
N ALA A 82 -15.00 0.42 -8.76
CA ALA A 82 -16.03 1.43 -8.50
C ALA A 82 -15.43 2.85 -8.52
N ALA A 83 -14.25 3.03 -7.92
CA ALA A 83 -13.53 4.30 -7.93
C ALA A 83 -13.23 4.76 -9.36
N ILE A 84 -12.74 3.87 -10.21
CA ILE A 84 -12.50 4.16 -11.64
C ILE A 84 -13.82 4.48 -12.35
N HIS A 85 -14.87 3.69 -12.13
CA HIS A 85 -16.15 3.84 -12.83
C HIS A 85 -16.83 5.17 -12.52
N PHE A 86 -16.87 5.58 -11.26
CA PHE A 86 -17.59 6.79 -10.83
C PHE A 86 -16.73 8.06 -10.77
N GLY A 87 -15.43 7.93 -10.49
CA GLY A 87 -14.52 9.06 -10.25
C GLY A 87 -13.28 9.08 -11.16
N GLY A 88 -13.13 8.12 -12.06
CA GLY A 88 -12.00 8.00 -12.96
C GLY A 88 -10.68 7.64 -12.25
N MET A 89 -9.59 7.67 -13.03
CA MET A 89 -8.26 7.33 -12.53
C MET A 89 -7.75 8.30 -11.45
N GLY A 90 -8.26 9.53 -11.43
CA GLY A 90 -7.89 10.54 -10.42
C GLY A 90 -8.19 10.08 -8.99
N LEU A 91 -9.25 9.29 -8.80
CA LEU A 91 -9.60 8.79 -7.47
C LEU A 91 -8.61 7.73 -6.97
N LEU A 92 -8.04 6.91 -7.87
CA LEU A 92 -6.94 6.01 -7.52
C LEU A 92 -5.63 6.75 -7.25
N ARG A 93 -5.46 7.95 -7.82
CA ARG A 93 -4.32 8.84 -7.54
C ARG A 93 -4.56 9.77 -6.34
N SER A 94 -5.41 9.36 -5.41
CA SER A 94 -5.77 10.11 -4.20
C SER A 94 -5.47 9.30 -2.94
N ALA A 95 -5.87 9.81 -1.77
CA ALA A 95 -5.79 9.09 -0.51
C ALA A 95 -6.56 7.75 -0.54
N LEU A 96 -7.58 7.60 -1.39
CA LEU A 96 -8.24 6.31 -1.62
C LEU A 96 -7.29 5.28 -2.24
N GLY A 97 -6.42 5.68 -3.16
CA GLY A 97 -5.39 4.79 -3.70
C GLY A 97 -4.47 4.28 -2.60
N SER A 98 -4.04 5.17 -1.71
CA SER A 98 -3.22 4.79 -0.55
C SER A 98 -3.94 3.82 0.38
N PHE A 99 -5.25 4.00 0.58
CA PHE A 99 -6.08 3.04 1.32
C PHE A 99 -6.07 1.65 0.67
N LEU A 100 -6.29 1.57 -0.64
CA LEU A 100 -6.30 0.30 -1.38
C LEU A 100 -4.94 -0.40 -1.34
N ILE A 101 -3.84 0.37 -1.45
CA ILE A 101 -2.48 -0.15 -1.31
C ILE A 101 -2.25 -0.71 0.10
N GLY A 102 -2.68 0.03 1.13
CA GLY A 102 -2.64 -0.44 2.52
C GLY A 102 -3.41 -1.76 2.70
N TYR A 103 -4.63 -1.82 2.16
CA TYR A 103 -5.47 -3.02 2.20
C TYR A 103 -4.80 -4.22 1.49
N ALA A 104 -4.26 -4.01 0.29
CA ALA A 104 -3.57 -5.04 -0.46
C ALA A 104 -2.32 -5.54 0.29
N SER A 105 -1.58 -4.63 0.94
CA SER A 105 -0.41 -4.98 1.74
C SER A 105 -0.75 -5.86 2.94
N HIS A 106 -1.94 -5.67 3.53
CA HIS A 106 -2.44 -6.54 4.60
C HIS A 106 -2.60 -7.97 4.11
N ILE A 107 -3.34 -8.14 3.00
CA ILE A 107 -3.57 -9.47 2.41
C ILE A 107 -2.25 -10.12 2.03
N ALA A 108 -1.35 -9.38 1.38
CA ALA A 108 -0.02 -9.88 1.01
C ALA A 108 0.78 -10.35 2.24
N GLY A 109 0.78 -9.55 3.31
CA GLY A 109 1.42 -9.89 4.57
C GLY A 109 0.80 -11.13 5.23
N ASP A 110 -0.52 -11.27 5.17
CA ASP A 110 -1.23 -12.43 5.69
C ASP A 110 -0.93 -13.69 4.87
N LEU A 111 -0.82 -13.61 3.55
CA LEU A 111 -0.45 -14.75 2.70
C LEU A 111 0.90 -15.36 3.11
N VAL A 112 1.90 -14.54 3.45
CA VAL A 112 3.24 -15.02 3.83
C VAL A 112 3.32 -15.41 5.31
N THR A 113 2.31 -15.10 6.13
CA THR A 113 2.36 -15.37 7.58
C THR A 113 1.28 -16.34 8.06
N GLY A 114 0.06 -15.85 8.27
CA GLY A 114 -1.04 -16.66 8.75
C GLY A 114 -1.60 -17.57 7.66
N GLY A 115 -1.72 -17.05 6.45
CA GLY A 115 -2.57 -17.52 5.36
C GLY A 115 -3.99 -16.94 5.47
N CYS A 116 -4.60 -16.63 4.33
CA CYS A 116 -5.94 -16.05 4.26
C CYS A 116 -6.72 -16.54 3.02
N TRP A 117 -8.02 -16.25 2.96
CA TRP A 117 -8.90 -16.65 1.86
C TRP A 117 -8.89 -15.58 0.76
N ALA A 118 -7.69 -15.29 0.22
CA ALA A 118 -7.47 -14.17 -0.69
C ALA A 118 -8.34 -14.20 -1.96
N LEU A 119 -8.81 -15.38 -2.37
CA LEU A 119 -9.63 -15.59 -3.57
C LEU A 119 -11.13 -15.75 -3.29
N TYR A 120 -11.60 -15.53 -2.06
CA TYR A 120 -13.03 -15.59 -1.78
C TYR A 120 -13.78 -14.47 -2.53
N PRO A 121 -15.00 -14.65 -3.07
CA PRO A 121 -15.83 -15.85 -3.05
C PRO A 121 -15.52 -16.85 -4.18
N LEU A 122 -14.59 -16.52 -5.10
CA LEU A 122 -14.26 -17.37 -6.25
C LEU A 122 -13.66 -18.72 -5.83
N SER A 123 -12.90 -18.74 -4.74
CA SER A 123 -12.39 -19.96 -4.13
C SER A 123 -12.46 -19.87 -2.60
N ARG A 124 -12.74 -21.01 -1.95
CA ARG A 124 -12.74 -21.15 -0.48
C ARG A 124 -11.44 -21.75 0.04
N ASN A 125 -10.38 -21.77 -0.78
CA ASN A 125 -9.08 -22.29 -0.37
C ASN A 125 -8.34 -21.25 0.46
N ARG A 126 -7.86 -21.67 1.62
CA ARG A 126 -6.94 -20.88 2.44
C ARG A 126 -5.56 -20.92 1.80
N ILE A 127 -5.07 -19.78 1.34
CA ILE A 127 -3.79 -19.67 0.65
C ILE A 127 -2.74 -19.20 1.65
N SER A 128 -1.57 -19.84 1.61
CA SER A 128 -0.36 -19.40 2.29
C SER A 128 0.82 -19.53 1.35
N LEU A 129 1.65 -18.50 1.26
CA LEU A 129 2.81 -18.42 0.40
C LEU A 129 4.09 -18.64 1.18
N TRP A 130 5.11 -19.14 0.49
CA TRP A 130 6.46 -19.23 1.02
C TRP A 130 7.15 -17.85 0.89
N PRO A 131 7.92 -17.38 1.89
CA PRO A 131 8.31 -18.07 3.13
C PRO A 131 7.27 -17.95 4.26
N TYR A 132 6.67 -19.09 4.65
CA TYR A 132 5.64 -19.11 5.69
C TYR A 132 6.19 -18.78 7.09
N ALA A 133 5.56 -17.83 7.78
CA ALA A 133 5.93 -17.42 9.14
C ALA A 133 4.73 -17.37 10.09
N ARG A 134 4.80 -18.03 11.25
CA ARG A 134 3.71 -17.96 12.23
C ARG A 134 3.53 -16.53 12.74
N VAL A 135 2.28 -16.12 12.96
CA VAL A 135 1.96 -14.80 13.50
C VAL A 135 2.63 -14.59 14.86
N GLY A 136 3.33 -13.48 15.03
CA GLY A 136 4.08 -13.11 16.24
C GLY A 136 5.42 -13.83 16.41
N SER A 137 5.82 -14.69 15.47
CA SER A 137 7.12 -15.39 15.54
C SER A 137 8.28 -14.51 15.08
N LEU A 138 9.51 -14.89 15.46
CA LEU A 138 10.74 -14.28 14.93
C LEU A 138 10.74 -14.21 13.39
N ARG A 139 10.24 -15.25 12.72
CA ARG A 139 10.16 -15.30 11.25
C ARG A 139 9.25 -14.23 10.66
N GLU A 140 8.17 -13.86 11.35
CA GLU A 140 7.31 -12.74 10.90
C GLU A 140 8.14 -11.45 10.86
N TYR A 141 8.89 -11.16 11.93
CA TYR A 141 9.72 -9.97 12.00
C TYR A 141 10.84 -9.98 10.96
N MET A 142 11.41 -11.14 10.65
CA MET A 142 12.38 -11.28 9.55
C MET A 142 11.73 -10.98 8.19
N VAL A 143 10.55 -11.54 7.91
CA VAL A 143 9.80 -11.26 6.67
C VAL A 143 9.49 -9.77 6.56
N LEU A 144 9.04 -9.15 7.66
CA LEU A 144 8.77 -7.71 7.70
C LEU A 144 10.06 -6.91 7.43
N LEU A 145 11.17 -7.21 8.10
CA LEU A 145 12.43 -6.50 7.94
C LEU A 145 12.95 -6.58 6.50
N VAL A 146 12.90 -7.76 5.89
CA VAL A 146 13.28 -7.96 4.48
C VAL A 146 12.35 -7.15 3.56
N SER A 147 11.04 -7.21 3.80
CA SER A 147 10.06 -6.45 3.01
C SER A 147 10.32 -4.94 3.09
N LEU A 148 10.64 -4.43 4.29
CA LEU A 148 10.98 -3.02 4.49
C LEU A 148 12.31 -2.64 3.83
N GLY A 149 13.32 -3.49 3.90
CA GLY A 149 14.60 -3.28 3.23
C GLY A 149 14.42 -3.18 1.71
N LEU A 150 13.63 -4.09 1.12
CA LEU A 150 13.32 -4.08 -0.31
C LEU A 150 12.52 -2.84 -0.71
N LEU A 151 11.44 -2.52 -0.01
CA LEU A 151 10.62 -1.32 -0.28
C LEU A 151 11.42 -0.04 -0.09
N GLY A 152 12.27 0.05 0.94
CA GLY A 152 13.17 1.17 1.17
C GLY A 152 14.19 1.33 0.04
N GLY A 153 14.79 0.23 -0.43
CA GLY A 153 15.70 0.25 -1.57
C GLY A 153 15.04 0.71 -2.86
N VAL A 154 13.83 0.21 -3.16
CA VAL A 154 13.03 0.67 -4.31
C VAL A 154 12.68 2.15 -4.19
N THR A 155 12.22 2.59 -3.02
CA THR A 155 11.88 3.99 -2.75
C THR A 155 13.09 4.89 -2.96
N TYR A 156 14.25 4.53 -2.41
CA TYR A 156 15.50 5.27 -2.60
C TYR A 156 15.90 5.34 -4.07
N HIS A 157 15.81 4.23 -4.80
CA HIS A 157 16.11 4.20 -6.23
C HIS A 157 15.21 5.14 -7.04
N LEU A 158 13.89 5.14 -6.77
CA LEU A 158 12.94 6.01 -7.45
C LEU A 158 13.23 7.49 -7.19
N LEU A 159 13.42 7.87 -5.93
CA LEU A 159 13.70 9.27 -5.56
C LEU A 159 15.03 9.77 -6.13
N THR A 160 16.07 8.93 -6.14
CA THR A 160 17.36 9.31 -6.72
C THR A 160 17.32 9.39 -8.24
N HIS A 161 16.50 8.57 -8.91
CA HIS A 161 16.30 8.66 -10.35
C HIS A 161 15.58 9.97 -10.75
N GLU A 162 14.53 10.36 -10.03
CA GLU A 162 13.84 11.65 -10.25
C GLU A 162 14.76 12.85 -10.04
N ALA A 163 15.59 12.82 -8.98
CA ALA A 163 16.56 13.88 -8.69
C ALA A 163 17.60 14.03 -9.83
N ARG A 164 18.07 12.92 -10.39
CA ARG A 164 19.02 12.93 -11.53
C ARG A 164 18.41 13.55 -12.79
N GLN A 165 17.15 13.22 -13.11
CA GLN A 165 16.48 13.78 -14.29
C GLN A 165 16.23 15.28 -14.16
N SER A 166 15.86 15.74 -12.96
CA SER A 166 15.64 17.16 -12.66
C SER A 166 16.92 18.00 -12.81
N GLY A 167 18.08 17.43 -12.43
CA GLY A 167 19.39 18.06 -12.60
C GLY A 167 19.85 18.15 -14.08
N HIS A 168 19.49 17.16 -14.91
CA HIS A 168 19.82 17.19 -16.34
C HIS A 168 19.01 18.22 -17.14
N HIS A 169 17.75 18.44 -16.80
CA HIS A 169 16.93 19.46 -17.48
C HIS A 169 17.37 20.90 -17.15
N THR A 170 17.91 21.14 -15.96
CA THR A 170 18.39 22.46 -15.54
C THR A 170 19.75 22.83 -16.12
N SER A 171 20.62 21.85 -16.43
CA SER A 171 21.93 22.13 -17.04
C SER A 171 21.86 22.45 -18.54
N ILE A 172 20.89 21.89 -19.27
CA ILE A 172 20.69 22.19 -20.70
C ILE A 172 20.08 23.60 -20.90
N GLY A 173 19.30 24.09 -19.94
CA GLY A 173 18.68 25.43 -19.99
C GLY A 173 19.63 26.62 -19.77
N SER A 174 20.85 26.41 -19.24
CA SER A 174 21.75 27.52 -18.89
C SER A 174 22.77 27.89 -19.99
N HIS A 175 22.92 27.07 -21.03
CA HIS A 175 23.88 27.32 -22.12
C HIS A 175 23.32 28.07 -23.35
N SER A 176 22.03 28.42 -23.38
CA SER A 176 21.39 29.13 -24.51
C SER A 176 21.15 30.63 -24.25
N GLY A 177 21.68 31.20 -23.15
CA GLY A 177 21.41 32.59 -22.74
C GLY A 177 22.53 33.62 -22.94
N LYS A 178 23.72 33.23 -23.46
CA LYS A 178 24.90 34.11 -23.54
C LYS A 178 25.55 34.13 -24.93
N ALA A 179 24.79 34.40 -25.97
CA ALA A 179 25.34 34.72 -27.29
C ALA A 179 24.36 35.51 -28.16
N ARG A 180 23.87 36.66 -27.67
CA ARG A 180 23.12 37.63 -28.52
C ARG A 180 23.13 39.04 -27.93
N ARG A 181 24.33 39.54 -27.60
CA ARG A 181 24.59 40.98 -27.46
C ARG A 181 25.94 41.26 -28.05
N MET A 182 25.99 41.45 -29.37
CA MET A 182 26.97 42.22 -30.14
C MET A 182 26.85 41.81 -31.61
N ALA A 183 26.07 42.58 -32.37
CA ALA A 183 26.24 42.86 -33.80
C ALA A 183 24.99 43.55 -34.34
N PHE A 184 25.21 44.53 -35.24
CA PHE A 184 24.32 45.58 -35.80
C PHE A 184 24.31 46.88 -34.97
N ILE A 185 25.11 47.93 -35.29
CA ILE A 185 25.32 48.70 -36.55
C ILE A 185 23.98 49.32 -37.00
N ALA A 186 23.77 50.61 -37.21
CA ALA A 186 24.61 51.81 -37.39
C ALA A 186 23.90 53.03 -36.77
#